data_AF-A0A5S4H776-F1
#
_entry.id   AF-A0A5S4H776-F1
#
_cell.length_a   1.000
_cell.length_b   1.000
_cell.length_c   1.000
_cell.angle_alpha   90.00
_cell.angle_beta   90.00
_cell.angle_gamma   90.00
#
_symmetry.space_group_name_H-M   'P 1'
#
loop_
_entity.id
_entity.type
_entity.pdbx_description
1 polymer ?
#
loop_
_entity_poly.entity_id
_entity_poly.type
_entity_poly.pdbx_seq_one_letter_code
_entity_poly.pdbx_strand_id
1 'polypeptide(L)'
;MGHTLPRPPPASSARPDYREYPVPGLACAWTSALPPDAEPFVQRVVPDGCVDLMWSEAGILVAGPDTGPIPAAMRPGAAVVAVRFRPGTAPPVLGVPADAVRDARVPLRELWGAEADRLAADVAAAGDRRAALVAAVRERLGPPD
;
A
#
# COMPACT_ATOMS: atom_id res chain seq x y z
N MET A 1 -41.05 5.27 -25.84
CA MET A 1 -41.15 4.38 -24.67
C MET A 1 -39.83 4.51 -23.91
N GLY A 2 -39.81 5.27 -22.82
CA GLY A 2 -38.59 5.54 -22.06
C GLY A 2 -38.32 4.39 -21.09
N HIS A 3 -37.29 3.59 -21.35
CA HIS A 3 -36.81 2.60 -20.40
C HIS A 3 -36.08 3.35 -19.28
N THR A 4 -36.77 3.60 -18.16
CA THR A 4 -36.12 4.03 -16.92
C THR A 4 -35.27 2.87 -16.43
N LEU A 5 -33.95 2.98 -16.57
CA LEU A 5 -33.01 2.08 -15.92
C LEU A 5 -33.26 2.12 -14.40
N PRO A 6 -33.32 0.97 -13.71
CA PRO A 6 -33.51 0.94 -12.28
C PRO A 6 -32.35 1.70 -11.60
N ARG A 7 -32.70 2.54 -10.62
CA ARG A 7 -31.71 3.28 -9.82
C ARG A 7 -30.80 2.25 -9.12
N PRO A 8 -29.47 2.40 -9.17
CA PRO A 8 -28.59 1.51 -8.42
C PRO A 8 -28.94 1.55 -6.92
N PRO A 9 -28.76 0.43 -6.21
CA PRO A 9 -28.98 0.39 -4.77
C PRO A 9 -28.11 1.46 -4.08
N PRO A 10 -28.55 2.00 -2.93
CA PRO A 10 -27.75 2.94 -2.16
C PRO A 10 -26.43 2.29 -1.77
N ALA A 11 -25.33 3.03 -1.92
CA ALA A 11 -24.01 2.56 -1.55
C ALA A 11 -23.93 2.26 -0.05
N SER A 12 -23.21 1.21 0.32
CA SER A 12 -23.03 0.81 1.72
C SER A 12 -21.98 1.70 2.39
N SER A 13 -22.21 2.13 3.64
CA SER A 13 -21.23 2.86 4.47
C SER A 13 -20.11 1.95 4.99
N ALA A 14 -19.77 0.90 4.24
CA ALA A 14 -18.84 -0.14 4.64
C ALA A 14 -17.43 0.44 4.80
N ARG A 15 -16.76 0.05 5.89
CA ARG A 15 -15.33 0.33 6.05
C ARG A 15 -14.52 -0.61 5.15
N PRO A 16 -13.29 -0.22 4.76
CA PRO A 16 -12.38 -1.14 4.10
C PRO A 16 -12.15 -2.40 4.94
N ASP A 17 -12.05 -3.55 4.28
CA ASP A 17 -11.57 -4.79 4.89
C ASP A 17 -10.06 -4.68 5.11
N TYR A 18 -9.68 -4.17 6.28
CA TYR A 18 -8.31 -3.98 6.70
C TYR A 18 -7.82 -5.17 7.52
N ARG A 19 -6.67 -5.73 7.13
CA ARG A 19 -6.06 -6.85 7.86
C ARG A 19 -4.55 -6.78 7.86
N GLU A 20 -3.96 -7.04 9.02
CA GLU A 20 -2.52 -7.16 9.23
C GLU A 20 -2.07 -8.61 9.35
N TYR A 21 -0.84 -8.86 8.93
CA TYR A 21 -0.18 -10.15 8.90
C TYR A 21 1.22 -10.01 9.49
N PRO A 22 1.57 -10.78 10.53
CA PRO A 22 2.93 -10.77 11.08
C PRO A 22 3.96 -11.21 10.04
N VAL A 23 5.05 -10.47 9.94
CA VAL A 23 6.17 -10.81 9.05
C VAL A 23 7.48 -10.60 9.80
N PRO A 24 8.26 -11.65 10.10
CA PRO A 24 9.58 -11.53 10.71
C PRO A 24 10.47 -10.53 9.96
N GLY A 25 11.18 -9.67 10.70
CA GLY A 25 12.01 -8.58 10.14
C GLY A 25 11.25 -7.29 9.80
N LEU A 26 9.92 -7.34 9.64
CA LEU A 26 9.06 -6.21 9.30
C LEU A 26 8.04 -5.93 10.43
N ALA A 27 7.42 -4.75 10.44
CA ALA A 27 6.36 -4.46 11.42
C ALA A 27 5.15 -5.37 11.14
N CYS A 28 4.67 -5.35 9.89
CA CYS A 28 3.68 -6.27 9.36
C CYS A 28 3.66 -6.18 7.82
N ALA A 29 2.92 -7.09 7.20
CA ALA A 29 2.28 -6.81 5.92
C ALA A 29 0.80 -6.52 6.19
N TRP A 30 0.15 -5.72 5.35
CA TRP A 30 -1.27 -5.43 5.50
C TRP A 30 -1.99 -5.37 4.16
N THR A 31 -3.29 -5.62 4.20
CA THR A 31 -4.20 -5.47 3.07
C THR A 31 -5.34 -4.55 3.46
N SER A 32 -5.83 -3.76 2.50
CA SER A 32 -7.03 -2.95 2.66
C SER A 32 -7.82 -2.98 1.35
N ALA A 33 -9.09 -3.35 1.40
CA ALA A 33 -9.96 -3.38 0.23
C ALA A 33 -11.31 -2.71 0.51
N LEU A 34 -11.73 -1.81 -0.37
CA LEU A 34 -13.04 -1.18 -0.29
C LEU A 34 -13.98 -1.82 -1.33
N PRO A 35 -15.15 -2.35 -0.93
CA PRO A 35 -16.08 -2.97 -1.87
C PRO A 35 -16.51 -2.02 -3.00
N PRO A 36 -16.78 -2.51 -4.23
CA PRO A 36 -17.21 -1.67 -5.36
C PRO A 36 -18.53 -0.92 -5.14
N ASP A 37 -19.39 -1.45 -4.28
CA ASP A 37 -20.71 -0.90 -3.92
C ASP A 37 -20.68 -0.04 -2.64
N ALA A 38 -19.50 0.21 -2.07
CA ALA A 38 -19.33 1.09 -0.93
C ALA A 38 -19.25 2.57 -1.34
N GLU A 39 -19.46 3.47 -0.37
CA GLU A 39 -19.12 4.88 -0.54
C GLU A 39 -17.59 5.10 -0.48
N PRO A 40 -17.05 6.15 -1.15
CA PRO A 40 -15.66 6.54 -0.97
C PRO A 40 -15.31 6.71 0.51
N PHE A 41 -14.17 6.15 0.91
CA PHE A 41 -13.73 6.16 2.31
C PHE A 41 -12.45 6.97 2.45
N VAL A 42 -12.34 7.74 3.54
CA VAL A 42 -11.10 8.43 3.90
C VAL A 42 -10.62 7.93 5.25
N GLN A 43 -9.52 7.19 5.25
CA GLN A 43 -8.83 6.77 6.46
C GLN A 43 -7.95 7.92 6.96
N ARG A 44 -7.95 8.16 8.28
CA ARG A 44 -6.93 9.01 8.90
C ARG A 44 -5.79 8.13 9.39
N VAL A 45 -4.64 8.23 8.72
CA VAL A 45 -3.40 7.57 9.13
C VAL A 45 -2.75 8.39 10.24
N VAL A 46 -2.36 7.73 11.32
CA VAL A 46 -1.72 8.36 12.48
C VAL A 46 -0.20 8.25 12.34
N PRO A 47 0.58 9.29 12.71
CA PRO A 47 2.04 9.22 12.78
C PRO A 47 2.53 8.06 13.65
N ASP A 48 3.12 7.04 13.04
CA ASP A 48 3.70 5.88 13.73
C ASP A 48 5.21 5.72 13.48
N GLY A 49 5.81 6.65 12.73
CA GLY A 49 7.23 6.64 12.37
C GLY A 49 7.63 5.51 11.41
N CYS A 50 6.65 4.77 10.86
CA CYS A 50 6.90 3.69 9.92
C CYS A 50 6.93 4.20 8.47
N VAL A 51 7.51 3.37 7.60
CA VAL A 51 7.40 3.54 6.15
C VAL A 51 6.54 2.39 5.64
N ASP A 52 5.63 2.69 4.72
CA ASP A 52 4.87 1.68 3.98
C ASP A 52 5.30 1.66 2.52
N LEU A 53 5.53 0.45 1.99
CA LEU A 53 5.63 0.21 0.55
C LEU A 53 4.35 -0.49 0.11
N MET A 54 3.53 0.22 -0.66
CA MET A 54 2.15 -0.12 -0.96
C MET A 54 1.98 -0.36 -2.45
N TRP A 55 1.49 -1.54 -2.82
CA TRP A 55 1.08 -1.88 -4.17
C TRP A 55 -0.43 -1.67 -4.36
N SER A 56 -0.80 -1.14 -5.51
CA SER A 56 -2.17 -1.09 -6.04
C SER A 56 -2.12 -1.25 -7.57
N GLU A 57 -3.28 -1.27 -8.22
CA GLU A 57 -3.36 -1.26 -9.70
C GLU A 57 -2.71 -0.02 -10.35
N ALA A 58 -2.50 1.06 -9.59
CA ALA A 58 -1.79 2.25 -10.05
C ALA A 58 -0.26 2.12 -9.97
N GLY A 59 0.27 1.02 -9.42
CA GLY A 59 1.69 0.79 -9.18
C GLY A 59 2.05 0.80 -7.70
N ILE A 60 3.35 0.91 -7.42
CA ILE A 60 3.90 0.88 -6.07
C ILE A 60 4.26 2.28 -5.59
N LEU A 61 3.80 2.61 -4.39
CA LEU A 61 4.02 3.88 -3.72
C LEU A 61 4.75 3.64 -2.39
N VAL A 62 5.72 4.50 -2.09
CA VAL A 62 6.36 4.61 -0.78
C VAL A 62 5.66 5.73 -0.02
N ALA A 63 5.02 5.40 1.09
CA ALA A 63 4.57 6.39 2.07
C ALA A 63 5.62 6.45 3.17
N GLY A 64 6.26 7.61 3.31
CA GLY A 64 7.25 7.78 4.36
C GLY A 64 6.65 7.93 5.75
N PRO A 65 7.50 8.07 6.78
CA PRO A 65 7.03 8.36 8.10
C PRO A 65 6.39 9.74 8.08
N ASP A 66 5.13 9.80 8.48
CA ASP A 66 4.42 11.05 8.62
C ASP A 66 4.69 11.68 9.98
N THR A 67 4.85 13.00 10.00
CA THR A 67 4.97 13.82 11.21
C THR A 67 3.61 14.31 11.71
N GLY A 68 2.56 14.21 10.87
CA GLY A 68 1.19 14.59 11.19
C GLY A 68 0.16 13.63 10.57
N PRO A 69 -1.12 13.69 10.98
CA PRO A 69 -2.13 12.80 10.45
C PRO A 69 -2.36 13.02 8.95
N ILE A 70 -2.45 11.94 8.18
CA ILE A 70 -2.67 12.01 6.74
C ILE A 70 -4.01 11.41 6.34
N PRO A 71 -4.83 12.14 5.55
CA PRO A 71 -6.00 11.56 4.91
C PRO A 71 -5.59 10.63 3.76
N ALA A 72 -5.91 9.35 3.88
CA ALA A 72 -5.74 8.34 2.84
C ALA A 72 -7.11 8.01 2.23
N ALA A 73 -7.37 8.49 1.03
CA ALA A 73 -8.63 8.26 0.32
C ALA A 73 -8.61 6.93 -0.45
N MET A 74 -9.68 6.16 -0.31
CA MET A 74 -9.93 4.92 -1.05
C MET A 74 -11.18 5.08 -1.91
N ARG A 75 -11.04 4.76 -3.19
CA ARG A 75 -12.18 4.71 -4.13
C ARG A 75 -12.87 3.34 -4.00
N PRO A 76 -14.19 3.26 -4.23
CA PRO A 76 -14.89 1.98 -4.28
C PRO A 76 -14.20 1.03 -5.27
N GLY A 77 -14.01 -0.23 -4.87
CA GLY A 77 -13.28 -1.24 -5.63
C GLY A 77 -11.75 -1.16 -5.51
N ALA A 78 -11.20 -0.17 -4.81
CA ALA A 78 -9.75 -0.08 -4.60
C ALA A 78 -9.28 -1.18 -3.63
N ALA A 79 -8.18 -1.83 -3.98
CA ALA A 79 -7.45 -2.77 -3.14
C ALA A 79 -5.99 -2.37 -3.05
N VAL A 80 -5.43 -2.50 -1.85
CA VAL A 80 -4.04 -2.20 -1.54
C VAL A 80 -3.45 -3.39 -0.79
N VAL A 81 -2.24 -3.79 -1.17
CA VAL A 81 -1.39 -4.67 -0.36
C VAL A 81 -0.11 -3.93 -0.05
N ALA A 82 0.43 -4.11 1.15
CA ALA A 82 1.58 -3.33 1.57
C ALA A 82 2.46 -4.08 2.56
N VAL A 83 3.69 -3.58 2.65
CA VAL A 83 4.67 -3.95 3.67
C VAL A 83 4.97 -2.73 4.51
N ARG A 84 4.87 -2.87 5.84
CA ARG A 84 5.27 -1.86 6.81
C ARG A 84 6.65 -2.17 7.37
N PHE A 85 7.58 -1.26 7.16
CA PHE A 85 8.88 -1.29 7.78
C PHE A 85 8.78 -0.85 9.24
N ARG A 86 9.60 -1.45 10.12
CA ARG A 86 9.81 -0.86 11.44
C ARG A 86 10.49 0.52 11.30
N PRO A 87 10.28 1.44 12.24
CA PRO A 87 10.99 2.73 12.22
C PRO A 87 12.50 2.53 12.03
N GLY A 88 13.07 3.26 11.07
CA GLY A 88 14.51 3.20 10.74
C GLY A 88 14.97 2.01 9.88
N THR A 89 14.10 1.06 9.51
CA THR A 89 14.51 -0.17 8.78
C THR A 89 14.29 -0.12 7.27
N ALA A 90 13.60 0.89 6.75
CA ALA A 90 13.36 1.07 5.32
C ALA A 90 14.60 1.47 4.47
N PRO A 91 15.56 2.30 4.96
CA PRO A 91 16.62 2.85 4.10
C PRO A 91 17.45 1.83 3.31
N PRO A 92 17.88 0.68 3.90
CA PRO A 92 18.62 -0.33 3.14
C PRO A 92 17.85 -0.89 1.95
N VAL A 93 16.52 -0.98 2.05
CA VAL A 93 15.64 -1.49 0.99
C VAL A 93 15.38 -0.43 -0.07
N LEU A 94 15.11 0.81 0.37
CA LEU A 94 14.76 1.91 -0.52
C LEU A 94 15.95 2.45 -1.30
N GLY A 95 17.17 2.33 -0.77
CA GLY A 95 18.38 2.91 -1.36
C GLY A 95 18.51 4.42 -1.11
N VAL A 96 17.67 4.99 -0.26
CA VAL A 96 17.70 6.40 0.15
C VAL A 96 17.55 6.54 1.66
N PRO A 97 18.08 7.61 2.28
CA PRO A 97 17.83 7.93 3.68
C PRO A 97 16.34 8.11 4.00
N ALA A 98 15.95 7.88 5.25
CA ALA A 98 14.54 7.94 5.67
C ALA A 98 13.92 9.35 5.57
N ASP A 99 14.72 10.40 5.72
CA ASP A 99 14.29 11.79 5.59
C ASP A 99 13.93 12.17 4.14
N ALA A 100 14.49 11.48 3.15
CA ALA A 100 14.15 11.68 1.74
C ALA A 100 12.69 11.33 1.40
N VAL A 101 12.03 10.51 2.22
CA VAL A 101 10.62 10.13 2.05
C VAL A 101 9.71 10.66 3.15
N ARG A 102 10.24 11.36 4.17
CA ARG A 102 9.45 11.88 5.29
C ARG A 102 8.33 12.80 4.79
N ASP A 103 7.12 12.61 5.32
CA ASP A 103 5.90 13.33 4.92
C ASP A 103 5.56 13.21 3.42
N ALA A 104 6.16 12.26 2.69
CA ALA A 104 6.04 12.13 1.24
C ALA A 104 5.34 10.84 0.80
N ARG A 105 4.78 10.91 -0.40
CA ARG A 105 4.19 9.79 -1.15
C ARG A 105 4.94 9.70 -2.46
N VAL A 106 5.93 8.83 -2.50
CA VAL A 106 6.90 8.77 -3.60
C VAL A 106 6.58 7.53 -4.44
N PRO A 107 6.27 7.66 -5.74
CA PRO A 107 6.22 6.53 -6.64
C PRO A 107 7.54 5.76 -6.59
N LEU A 108 7.50 4.44 -6.37
CA LEU A 108 8.74 3.65 -6.19
C LEU A 108 9.67 3.75 -7.41
N ARG A 109 9.12 3.98 -8.60
CA ARG A 109 9.87 4.23 -9.84
C ARG A 109 10.82 5.43 -9.75
N GLU A 110 10.56 6.41 -8.88
CA GLU A 110 11.45 7.55 -8.67
C GLU A 110 12.71 7.15 -7.89
N LEU A 111 12.63 6.04 -7.13
CA LEU A 111 13.76 5.49 -6.38
C LEU A 111 14.46 4.38 -7.15
N TRP A 112 13.70 3.47 -7.77
CA TRP A 112 14.24 2.23 -8.37
C TRP A 112 14.16 2.18 -9.90
N GLY A 113 13.61 3.21 -10.55
CA GLY A 113 13.42 3.24 -11.99
C GLY A 113 12.56 2.06 -12.49
N ALA A 114 12.95 1.50 -13.63
CA ALA A 114 12.22 0.41 -14.30
C ALA A 114 12.08 -0.87 -13.46
N GLU A 115 12.87 -1.06 -12.42
CA GLU A 115 12.72 -2.20 -11.51
C GLU A 115 11.42 -2.11 -10.70
N ALA A 116 10.99 -0.90 -10.34
CA ALA A 116 9.72 -0.71 -9.65
C ALA A 116 8.53 -1.16 -10.52
N ASP A 117 8.59 -0.88 -11.82
CA ASP A 117 7.54 -1.26 -12.77
C ASP A 117 7.49 -2.78 -12.97
N ARG A 118 8.66 -3.44 -13.05
CA ARG A 118 8.75 -4.90 -13.07
C ARG A 118 8.16 -5.52 -11.81
N LEU A 119 8.55 -5.02 -10.63
CA LEU A 119 8.00 -5.50 -9.38
C LEU A 119 6.48 -5.30 -9.31
N ALA A 120 5.97 -4.16 -9.76
CA ALA A 120 4.53 -3.90 -9.79
C ALA A 120 3.79 -4.91 -10.67
N ALA A 121 4.34 -5.25 -11.84
CA ALA A 121 3.79 -6.25 -12.75
C ALA A 121 3.87 -7.67 -12.16
N ASP A 122 4.99 -8.04 -11.55
CA ASP A 122 5.17 -9.35 -10.93
C ASP A 122 4.19 -9.56 -9.77
N VAL A 123 4.00 -8.53 -8.94
CA VAL A 123 2.98 -8.56 -7.88
C VAL A 123 1.58 -8.67 -8.49
N ALA A 124 1.26 -7.92 -9.55
CA ALA A 124 -0.05 -7.97 -10.20
C ALA A 124 -0.38 -9.37 -10.75
N ALA A 125 0.61 -10.06 -11.30
CA ALA A 125 0.47 -11.41 -11.86
C ALA A 125 0.45 -12.53 -10.80
N ALA A 126 0.84 -12.23 -9.55
CA ALA A 126 0.92 -13.22 -8.49
C ALA A 126 -0.45 -13.66 -7.97
N GLY A 127 -0.58 -14.96 -7.69
CA GLY A 127 -1.77 -15.53 -7.03
C GLY A 127 -1.97 -14.99 -5.59
N ASP A 128 -0.87 -14.66 -4.90
CA ASP A 128 -0.86 -13.92 -3.64
C ASP A 128 0.03 -12.68 -3.76
N ARG A 129 -0.60 -11.54 -4.03
CA ARG A 129 0.05 -10.23 -4.19
C ARG A 129 0.83 -9.82 -2.95
N ARG A 130 0.29 -10.08 -1.75
CA ARG A 130 0.96 -9.76 -0.48
C ARG A 130 2.22 -10.60 -0.33
N ALA A 131 2.15 -11.90 -0.58
CA ALA A 131 3.32 -12.78 -0.49
C ALA A 131 4.42 -12.37 -1.47
N ALA A 132 4.05 -12.02 -2.71
CA ALA A 132 4.99 -11.53 -3.73
C ALA A 132 5.70 -10.24 -3.27
N LEU A 133 4.94 -9.26 -2.76
CA LEU A 133 5.51 -8.02 -2.27
C LEU A 133 6.46 -8.23 -1.06
N VAL A 134 6.07 -9.09 -0.13
CA VAL A 134 6.90 -9.46 1.03
C VAL A 134 8.19 -10.15 0.59
N ALA A 135 8.12 -11.05 -0.39
CA ALA A 135 9.29 -11.75 -0.92
C ALA A 135 10.30 -10.76 -1.52
N ALA A 136 9.84 -9.83 -2.36
CA ALA A 136 10.69 -8.81 -2.97
C ALA A 136 11.35 -7.87 -1.94
N VAL A 137 10.62 -7.48 -0.89
CA VAL A 137 11.20 -6.68 0.21
C VAL A 137 12.26 -7.48 0.97
N ARG A 138 12.01 -8.77 1.23
CA ARG A 138 12.96 -9.63 1.95
C ARG A 138 14.25 -9.89 1.18
N GLU A 139 14.16 -10.07 -0.12
CA GLU A 139 15.33 -10.23 -0.99
C GLU A 139 16.28 -9.03 -0.85
N ARG A 140 15.72 -7.83 -0.73
CA ARG A 140 16.49 -6.58 -0.54
C ARG A 140 16.96 -6.33 0.89
N LEU A 141 16.26 -6.83 1.91
CA LEU A 141 16.72 -6.74 3.30
C LEU A 141 17.98 -7.58 3.54
N GLY A 142 18.20 -8.63 2.74
CA GLY A 142 19.23 -9.63 3.00
C GLY A 142 18.86 -10.54 4.19
N PRO A 143 19.71 -11.52 4.54
CA PRO A 143 19.53 -12.30 5.76
C PRO A 143 19.63 -11.36 6.98
N PRO A 144 18.83 -11.59 8.04
CA PRO A 144 19.10 -10.94 9.32
C PRO A 144 20.47 -11.41 9.83
N ASP A 145 21.35 -10.47 10.14
CA ASP A 145 22.63 -10.73 10.83
C ASP A 145 22.43 -11.46 12.17
#